data_AF-A0A7X2TVC3-F1
#
_entry.id   AF-A0A7X2TVC3-F1
#
_cell.length_a   1.000
_cell.length_b   1.000
_cell.length_c   1.000
_cell.angle_alpha   90.00
_cell.angle_beta   90.00
_cell.angle_gamma   90.00
#
_symmetry.space_group_name_H-M   'P 1'
#
loop_
_entity.id
_entity.type
_entity.pdbx_description
1 polymer ?
#
loop_
_entity_poly.entity_id
_entity_poly.type
_entity_poly.pdbx_seq_one_letter_code
_entity_poly.pdbx_strand_id
1 'polypeptide(L)'
;MFGIRAHLIWATLLVLSGAAVLMGQDPGPALTPAEVVRTQITALRNNDKPRKDAGIATAFRFASPGNRAATGPLDRFILMVKGPL
;
A
#
# COMPACT_ATOMS: atom_id res chain seq x y z
N MET A 1 -24.45 47.13 -2.97
CA MET A 1 -24.92 46.14 -3.97
C MET A 1 -24.12 44.87 -3.77
N PHE A 2 -24.80 43.79 -3.38
CA PHE A 2 -24.24 42.44 -3.26
C PHE A 2 -24.01 41.83 -4.65
N GLY A 3 -22.92 41.10 -4.86
CA GLY A 3 -22.62 40.39 -6.11
C GLY A 3 -21.66 39.22 -5.92
N ILE A 4 -22.21 38.02 -5.83
CA ILE A 4 -21.51 36.73 -5.79
C ILE A 4 -21.16 36.29 -7.22
N ARG A 5 -19.89 35.96 -7.53
CA ARG A 5 -19.48 35.00 -8.58
C ARG A 5 -18.10 34.40 -8.23
N ALA A 6 -18.09 33.24 -7.55
CA ALA A 6 -17.88 31.92 -8.15
C ALA A 6 -16.47 31.74 -8.76
N HIS A 7 -15.47 31.39 -7.96
CA HIS A 7 -15.01 30.00 -7.74
C HIS A 7 -14.50 29.30 -9.01
N LEU A 8 -13.28 29.61 -9.47
CA LEU A 8 -12.57 28.81 -10.47
C LEU A 8 -11.05 28.75 -10.18
N ILE A 9 -10.64 28.43 -8.95
CA ILE A 9 -9.23 28.09 -8.64
C ILE A 9 -9.15 26.94 -7.61
N TRP A 10 -9.97 25.90 -7.76
CA TRP A 10 -9.91 24.70 -6.90
C TRP A 10 -9.95 23.37 -7.66
N ALA A 11 -9.57 23.36 -8.95
CA ALA A 11 -9.63 22.15 -9.78
C ALA A 11 -8.25 21.64 -10.26
N THR A 12 -7.18 21.86 -9.49
CA THR A 12 -5.81 21.46 -9.88
C THR A 12 -5.01 20.72 -8.80
N LEU A 13 -5.65 19.89 -7.96
CA LEU A 13 -4.89 18.94 -7.13
C LEU A 13 -5.67 17.68 -6.73
N LEU A 14 -6.16 16.89 -7.71
CA LEU A 14 -6.73 15.58 -7.39
C LEU A 14 -6.52 14.53 -8.49
N VAL A 15 -5.30 14.35 -9.00
CA VAL A 15 -5.00 13.16 -9.83
C VAL A 15 -3.57 12.63 -9.61
N LEU A 16 -3.00 12.75 -8.40
CA LEU A 16 -1.65 12.21 -8.17
C LEU A 16 -1.46 11.55 -6.79
N SER A 17 -2.31 10.60 -6.41
CA SER A 17 -1.99 9.78 -5.21
C SER A 17 -2.75 8.47 -5.01
N GLY A 18 -3.61 7.99 -5.92
CA GLY A 18 -4.35 6.74 -5.69
C GLY A 18 -3.43 5.53 -5.42
N ALA A 19 -2.30 5.43 -6.12
CA ALA A 19 -1.29 4.39 -5.88
C ALA A 19 -0.51 4.61 -4.57
N ALA A 20 -0.24 5.87 -4.20
CA ALA A 20 0.49 6.22 -2.99
C ALA A 20 -0.34 5.99 -1.72
N VAL A 21 -1.66 6.22 -1.77
CA VAL A 21 -2.58 5.94 -0.64
C VAL A 21 -2.59 4.45 -0.33
N LEU A 22 -2.56 3.58 -1.35
CA LEU A 22 -2.50 2.12 -1.14
C LEU A 22 -1.13 1.64 -0.61
N MET A 23 -0.04 2.34 -0.94
CA MET A 23 1.31 2.03 -0.48
C MET A 23 1.53 2.51 0.95
N GLY A 24 0.94 1.80 1.91
CA GLY A 24 1.04 2.13 3.34
C GLY A 24 -0.19 1.79 4.17
N GLN A 25 -1.25 1.22 3.58
CA GLN A 25 -2.45 0.83 4.32
C GLN A 25 -2.17 -0.35 5.26
N ASP A 26 -2.59 -0.26 6.51
CA ASP A 26 -2.57 -1.38 7.44
C ASP A 26 -3.79 -2.28 7.26
N PRO A 27 -3.69 -3.58 7.58
CA PRO A 27 -4.84 -4.47 7.54
C PRO A 27 -5.91 -3.99 8.53
N GLY A 28 -7.17 -3.97 8.11
CA GLY A 28 -8.28 -3.53 8.96
C GLY A 28 -9.64 -3.97 8.44
N PRO A 29 -10.67 -3.99 9.30
CA PRO A 29 -12.00 -4.49 8.96
C PRO A 29 -12.77 -3.62 7.97
N ALA A 30 -12.32 -2.38 7.74
CA ALA A 30 -12.91 -1.48 6.75
C ALA A 30 -12.54 -1.84 5.31
N LEU A 31 -11.52 -2.68 5.09
CA LEU A 31 -11.09 -3.09 3.76
C LEU A 31 -11.93 -4.28 3.28
N THR A 32 -12.41 -4.20 2.05
CA THR A 32 -13.00 -5.35 1.37
C THR A 32 -11.91 -6.37 1.01
N PRO A 33 -12.27 -7.65 0.82
CA PRO A 33 -11.31 -8.66 0.34
C PRO A 33 -10.61 -8.27 -0.98
N ALA A 34 -11.34 -7.61 -1.89
CA ALA A 34 -10.77 -7.14 -3.15
C ALA A 34 -9.72 -6.03 -2.94
N GLU A 35 -9.94 -5.11 -2.01
CA GLU A 35 -8.97 -4.07 -1.66
C GLU A 35 -7.73 -4.64 -0.97
N VAL A 36 -7.90 -5.66 -0.12
CA VAL A 36 -6.78 -6.40 0.49
C VAL A 36 -5.87 -7.02 -0.58
N VAL A 37 -6.46 -7.71 -1.55
CA VAL A 37 -5.69 -8.33 -2.65
C VAL A 37 -5.04 -7.26 -3.53
N ARG A 38 -5.81 -6.22 -3.92
CA ARG A 38 -5.30 -5.12 -4.74
C ARG A 38 -4.12 -4.41 -4.09
N THR A 39 -4.19 -4.17 -2.78
CA THR A 39 -3.12 -3.52 -2.01
C THR A 39 -1.83 -4.34 -2.07
N GLN A 40 -1.90 -5.64 -1.79
CA GLN A 40 -0.74 -6.52 -1.79
C GLN A 40 -0.12 -6.64 -3.20
N ILE A 41 -0.92 -6.86 -4.25
CA ILE A 41 -0.44 -6.97 -5.63
C ILE A 41 0.17 -5.65 -6.12
N THR A 42 -0.45 -4.51 -5.80
CA THR A 42 0.06 -3.18 -6.18
C THR A 42 1.37 -2.87 -5.48
N ALA A 43 1.50 -3.25 -4.20
CA ALA A 43 2.72 -3.07 -3.43
C ALA A 43 3.86 -3.94 -3.99
N LEU A 44 3.61 -5.23 -4.25
CA LEU A 44 4.60 -6.14 -4.82
C LEU A 44 5.07 -5.70 -6.23
N ARG A 45 4.16 -5.19 -7.07
CA ARG A 45 4.51 -4.61 -8.38
C ARG A 45 5.47 -3.42 -8.26
N ASN A 46 5.40 -2.67 -7.16
CA ASN A 46 6.21 -1.49 -6.91
C ASN A 46 7.20 -1.71 -5.75
N ASN A 47 7.81 -2.89 -5.67
CA ASN A 47 8.51 -3.37 -4.47
C ASN A 47 9.48 -2.37 -3.84
N ASP A 48 10.26 -1.65 -4.65
CA ASP A 48 11.32 -0.76 -4.15
C ASP A 48 10.89 0.72 -4.04
N LYS A 49 9.59 1.00 -4.06
CA LYS A 49 9.03 2.33 -3.87
C LYS A 49 8.23 2.36 -2.55
N PRO A 50 8.33 3.41 -1.71
CA PRO A 50 9.29 4.52 -1.78
C PRO A 50 10.71 4.14 -1.33
N ARG A 51 10.93 2.92 -0.86
CA ARG A 51 12.21 2.38 -0.42
C ARG A 51 12.32 0.91 -0.79
N LYS A 52 13.55 0.38 -0.79
CA LYS A 52 13.84 -1.04 -1.04
C LYS A 52 12.92 -1.95 -0.23
N ASP A 53 12.36 -2.97 -0.89
CA ASP A 53 11.50 -4.01 -0.30
C ASP A 53 10.23 -3.53 0.42
N ALA A 54 9.78 -2.30 0.16
CA ALA A 54 8.54 -1.76 0.71
C ALA A 54 7.29 -2.55 0.28
N GLY A 55 7.30 -3.13 -0.92
CA GLY A 55 6.22 -3.98 -1.41
C GLY A 55 6.09 -5.28 -0.62
N ILE A 56 7.20 -5.99 -0.46
CA ILE A 56 7.28 -7.19 0.37
C ILE A 56 6.93 -6.89 1.82
N ALA A 57 7.44 -5.78 2.38
CA ALA A 57 7.08 -5.35 3.74
C ALA A 57 5.57 -5.13 3.89
N THR A 58 4.91 -4.57 2.87
CA THR A 58 3.46 -4.41 2.85
C THR A 58 2.75 -5.76 2.84
N ALA A 59 3.14 -6.70 1.96
CA ALA A 59 2.56 -8.05 1.98
C ALA A 59 2.74 -8.74 3.34
N PHE A 60 3.89 -8.57 3.99
CA PHE A 60 4.15 -9.08 5.33
C PHE A 60 3.22 -8.47 6.40
N ARG A 61 2.88 -7.17 6.33
CA ARG A 61 1.91 -6.56 7.25
C ARG A 61 0.53 -7.21 7.18
N PHE A 62 0.10 -7.61 5.99
CA PHE A 62 -1.19 -8.28 5.76
C PHE A 62 -1.20 -9.77 6.12
N ALA A 63 -0.04 -10.36 6.43
CA ALA A 63 0.03 -11.76 6.82
C ALA A 63 -0.62 -12.00 8.20
N SER A 64 -1.32 -13.13 8.34
CA SER A 64 -1.92 -13.52 9.62
C SER A 64 -0.86 -13.69 10.71
N PRO A 65 -1.23 -13.55 12.01
CA PRO A 65 -0.29 -13.77 13.11
C PRO A 65 0.43 -15.12 13.04
N GLY A 66 -0.30 -16.20 12.73
CA GLY A 66 0.28 -17.53 12.56
C GLY A 66 1.27 -17.62 11.40
N ASN A 67 0.96 -16.99 10.26
CA ASN A 67 1.85 -16.99 9.11
C ASN A 67 3.14 -16.20 9.39
N ARG A 68 3.05 -15.06 10.09
CA ARG A 68 4.23 -14.29 10.52
C ARG A 68 5.08 -15.08 11.51
N ALA A 69 4.47 -15.78 12.46
CA ALA A 69 5.19 -16.63 13.42
C ALA A 69 5.96 -17.77 12.71
N ALA A 70 5.34 -18.44 11.74
CA ALA A 70 5.98 -19.50 10.97
C ALA A 70 7.11 -18.99 10.06
N THR A 71 6.91 -17.82 9.44
CA THR A 71 7.87 -17.20 8.52
C THR A 71 9.06 -16.57 9.25
N GLY A 72 8.86 -16.06 10.47
CA GLY A 72 9.86 -15.29 11.21
C GLY A 72 9.85 -13.79 10.84
N PRO A 73 10.90 -13.04 11.20
CA PRO A 73 10.95 -11.59 11.02
C PRO A 73 10.92 -11.18 9.54
N LEU A 74 10.62 -9.90 9.27
CA LEU A 74 10.52 -9.35 7.91
C LEU A 74 11.75 -9.66 7.05
N ASP A 75 12.97 -9.58 7.60
CA ASP A 75 14.20 -9.86 6.84
C ASP A 75 14.23 -11.29 6.30
N ARG A 76 13.77 -12.26 7.10
CA ARG A 76 13.63 -13.66 6.65
C ARG A 76 12.57 -13.79 5.57
N PHE A 77 11.44 -13.11 5.72
CA PHE A 77 10.40 -13.09 4.70
C PHE A 77 10.89 -12.49 3.38
N ILE A 78 11.68 -11.41 3.42
CA ILE A 78 12.29 -10.80 2.23
C ILE A 78 13.18 -11.81 1.50
N LEU A 79 14.01 -12.56 2.23
CA LEU A 79 14.85 -13.61 1.65
C LEU A 79 14.00 -14.72 1.02
N MET A 80 12.93 -15.16 1.69
CA MET A 80 12.03 -16.18 1.15
C MET A 80 11.36 -15.75 -0.17
N VAL A 81 10.87 -14.52 -0.26
CA VAL A 81 10.16 -14.02 -1.45
C VAL A 81 11.10 -13.81 -2.64
N LYS A 82 12.34 -13.39 -2.38
CA LYS A 82 13.35 -13.25 -3.45
C LYS A 82 13.87 -14.59 -3.96
N GLY A 83 13.60 -15.67 -3.22
CA GLY A 83 14.12 -17.00 -3.50
C GLY A 83 15.60 -17.13 -3.12
N PRO A 84 16.14 -18.36 -3.05
CA PRO A 84 17.59 -18.54 -3.02
C PRO A 84 18.20 -17.94 -4.30
N LEU A 85 19.33 -17.23 -4.12
CA LEU A 85 20.20 -16.83 -5.24
C LEU A 85 20.78 -18.06 -5.93
#